data_AF-A0A933H3B0-F1
#
_entry.id   AF-A0A933H3B0-F1
#
_cell.length_a   1.000
_cell.length_b   1.000
_cell.length_c   1.000
_cell.angle_alpha   90.00
_cell.angle_beta   90.00
_cell.angle_gamma   90.00
#
_symmetry.space_group_name_H-M   'P 1'
#
loop_
_entity.id
_entity.type
_entity.pdbx_description
1 polymer ?
#
loop_
_entity_poly.entity_id
_entity_poly.type
_entity_poly.pdbx_seq_one_letter_code
_entity_poly.pdbx_strand_id
1 'polypeptide(L)'
;MPGIEEGSRPLVGHAQPPLVSYDHDEGESITGGYVYRGKDCPSLAGRYVYADYASGRLWTFSFDGRRASDVRILRDSDLEISSFGEDREGELYATSFDGKVYRFLERRQFKALEIDLAPDVGIR
;
A
#
# COMPACT_ATOMS: atom_id res chain seq x y z
N MET A 1 54.09 -2.41 -5.51
CA MET A 1 52.94 -2.87 -4.69
C MET A 1 53.04 -2.16 -3.34
N PRO A 2 51.94 -1.76 -2.65
CA PRO A 2 50.52 -2.13 -2.74
C PRO A 2 49.61 -0.91 -3.07
N GLY A 3 48.33 -0.95 -3.45
CA GLY A 3 47.21 -1.77 -2.97
C GLY A 3 46.46 -1.01 -1.87
N ILE A 4 45.55 -0.10 -2.21
CA ILE A 4 44.71 0.60 -1.21
C ILE A 4 43.65 -0.41 -0.75
N GLU A 5 43.81 -0.96 0.45
CA GLU A 5 42.74 -1.69 1.14
C GLU A 5 41.67 -0.69 1.57
N GLU A 6 40.56 -0.64 0.83
CA GLU A 6 39.31 -0.09 1.37
C GLU A 6 38.86 -0.98 2.52
N GLY A 7 39.22 -0.57 3.73
CA GLY A 7 38.67 -1.11 4.97
C GLY A 7 37.16 -0.86 5.02
N SER A 8 36.40 -1.74 4.38
CA SER A 8 34.94 -1.84 4.55
C SER A 8 34.67 -2.23 5.99
N ARG A 9 34.42 -1.23 6.84
CA ARG A 9 33.86 -1.46 8.16
C ARG A 9 32.53 -2.20 7.96
N PRO A 10 32.32 -3.40 8.53
CA PRO A 10 31.03 -4.05 8.42
C PRO A 10 29.99 -3.13 9.09
N LEU A 11 28.96 -2.77 8.33
CA LEU A 11 27.78 -2.13 8.90
C LEU A 11 27.17 -3.15 9.86
N VAL A 12 27.39 -2.97 11.17
CA VAL A 12 26.76 -3.82 12.20
C VAL A 12 25.31 -3.37 12.33
N GLY A 13 24.48 -3.91 11.43
CA GLY A 13 23.04 -3.91 11.48
C GLY A 13 22.60 -5.18 10.77
N HIS A 14 21.91 -6.09 11.46
CA HIS A 14 21.37 -7.28 10.82
C HIS A 14 20.33 -6.83 9.79
N ALA A 15 20.61 -7.04 8.51
CA ALA A 15 19.63 -6.82 7.45
C ALA A 15 18.44 -7.75 7.71
N GLN A 16 17.28 -7.17 8.02
CA GLN A 16 16.04 -7.95 8.09
C GLN A 16 15.52 -8.11 6.66
N PRO A 17 15.16 -9.34 6.24
CA PRO A 17 14.53 -9.55 4.95
C PRO A 17 13.19 -8.79 4.90
N PRO A 18 12.71 -8.42 3.71
CA PRO A 18 11.41 -7.77 3.56
C PRO A 18 10.30 -8.68 4.11
N LEU A 19 9.26 -8.05 4.66
CA LEU A 19 8.10 -8.76 5.20
C LEU A 19 7.21 -9.31 4.08
N VAL A 20 7.07 -8.57 2.99
CA VAL A 20 6.36 -8.91 1.76
C VAL A 20 7.21 -8.42 0.60
N SER A 21 7.36 -9.24 -0.43
CA SER A 21 8.02 -8.92 -1.68
C SER A 21 7.34 -9.68 -2.81
N TYR A 22 7.35 -9.11 -4.01
CA TYR A 22 6.95 -9.77 -5.25
C TYR A 22 7.96 -9.42 -6.35
N ASP A 23 8.00 -10.25 -7.39
CA ASP A 23 8.90 -10.08 -8.53
C ASP A 23 8.37 -9.02 -9.51
N HIS A 24 9.25 -8.51 -10.38
CA HIS A 24 8.91 -7.42 -11.28
C HIS A 24 7.91 -7.78 -12.40
N ASP A 25 7.54 -9.05 -12.53
CA ASP A 25 6.44 -9.51 -13.37
C ASP A 25 5.06 -9.28 -12.73
N GLU A 26 5.00 -9.09 -11.40
CA GLU A 26 3.77 -8.83 -10.65
C GLU A 26 3.52 -7.33 -10.39
N GLY A 27 4.57 -6.51 -10.35
CA GLY A 27 4.52 -5.04 -10.23
C GLY A 27 5.92 -4.41 -10.28
N GLU A 28 6.02 -3.09 -10.40
CA GLU A 28 7.31 -2.43 -10.67
C GLU A 28 7.75 -1.43 -9.60
N SER A 29 6.82 -0.70 -8.97
CA SER A 29 7.16 0.45 -8.16
C SER A 29 6.15 0.68 -7.04
N ILE A 30 6.48 0.19 -5.85
CA ILE A 30 5.69 0.44 -4.64
C ILE A 30 5.72 1.93 -4.28
N THR A 31 4.57 2.58 -4.29
CA THR A 31 4.40 3.97 -3.80
C THR A 31 4.50 4.03 -2.27
N GLY A 32 4.04 2.97 -1.59
CA GLY A 32 3.87 2.93 -0.14
C GLY A 32 2.40 2.70 0.24
N GLY A 33 2.07 2.88 1.52
CA GLY A 33 0.76 2.50 2.03
C GLY A 33 0.53 2.80 3.52
N TYR A 34 -0.69 2.53 3.98
CA TYR A 34 -1.18 2.78 5.34
C TYR A 34 -1.88 1.56 5.94
N VAL A 35 -1.89 1.46 7.27
CA VAL A 35 -2.80 0.54 7.96
C VAL A 35 -4.17 1.19 8.08
N TYR A 36 -5.21 0.55 7.58
CA TYR A 36 -6.56 1.09 7.65
C TYR A 36 -7.14 1.02 9.07
N ARG A 37 -7.69 2.14 9.57
CA ARG A 37 -8.22 2.28 10.94
C ARG A 37 -9.64 2.87 11.01
N GLY A 38 -10.20 3.25 9.86
CA GLY A 38 -11.55 3.79 9.76
C GLY A 38 -12.63 2.74 9.98
N LYS A 39 -13.87 3.17 9.79
CA LYS A 39 -15.10 2.40 10.01
C LYS A 39 -15.86 2.13 8.71
N ASP A 40 -15.61 2.88 7.64
CA ASP A 40 -16.35 2.73 6.39
C ASP A 40 -15.93 1.52 5.55
N CYS A 41 -14.74 0.96 5.79
CA CYS A 41 -14.25 -0.28 5.19
C CYS A 41 -13.90 -1.34 6.25
N PRO A 42 -14.88 -1.91 6.96
CA PRO A 42 -14.64 -2.90 8.01
C PRO A 42 -13.76 -4.09 7.59
N SER A 43 -13.83 -4.55 6.33
CA SER A 43 -12.99 -5.65 5.84
C SER A 43 -11.49 -5.33 5.75
N LEU A 44 -11.13 -4.04 5.83
CA LEU A 44 -9.75 -3.58 5.83
C LEU A 44 -9.21 -3.29 7.24
N ALA A 45 -10.03 -3.38 8.29
CA ALA A 45 -9.62 -3.03 9.65
C ALA A 45 -8.30 -3.72 10.05
N GLY A 46 -7.27 -2.93 10.34
CA GLY A 46 -5.95 -3.40 10.76
C GLY A 46 -5.06 -3.97 9.65
N ARG A 47 -5.53 -3.99 8.40
CA ARG A 47 -4.76 -4.46 7.24
C ARG A 47 -3.91 -3.32 6.68
N TYR A 48 -2.71 -3.63 6.22
CA TYR A 48 -1.88 -2.68 5.47
C TYR A 48 -2.36 -2.65 4.03
N VAL A 49 -2.54 -1.46 3.46
CA VAL A 49 -2.99 -1.21 2.09
C VAL A 49 -1.93 -0.37 1.40
N TYR A 50 -1.49 -0.79 0.22
CA TYR A 50 -0.40 -0.15 -0.51
C TYR A 50 -0.63 -0.22 -2.02
N ALA A 51 -0.01 0.70 -2.76
CA ALA A 51 -0.14 0.77 -4.22
C ALA A 51 1.18 0.44 -4.91
N ASP A 52 1.05 -0.15 -6.09
CA ASP A 52 2.07 -0.19 -7.12
C ASP A 52 1.75 0.87 -8.18
N TYR A 53 2.63 1.86 -8.31
CA TYR A 53 2.45 3.04 -9.16
C TYR A 53 2.25 2.66 -10.64
N ALA A 54 3.08 1.76 -11.16
CA ALA A 54 3.12 1.47 -12.59
C ALA A 54 1.95 0.59 -13.04
N SER A 55 1.58 -0.40 -12.23
CA SER A 55 0.46 -1.29 -12.55
C SER A 55 -0.91 -0.74 -12.13
N GLY A 56 -0.96 0.27 -11.26
CA GLY A 56 -2.21 0.78 -10.68
C GLY A 56 -2.91 -0.19 -9.74
N ARG A 57 -2.25 -1.29 -9.35
CA ARG A 57 -2.79 -2.28 -8.43
C ARG A 57 -2.66 -1.81 -7.00
N LEU A 58 -3.75 -1.91 -6.27
CA LEU A 58 -3.77 -1.85 -4.82
C LEU A 58 -3.62 -3.25 -4.25
N TRP A 59 -2.75 -3.38 -3.26
CA TRP A 59 -2.46 -4.60 -2.55
C TRP A 59 -2.74 -4.43 -1.08
N THR A 60 -2.85 -5.56 -0.39
CA THR A 60 -3.10 -5.57 1.04
C THR A 60 -2.61 -6.86 1.71
N PHE A 61 -2.23 -6.76 2.97
CA PHE A 61 -1.90 -7.91 3.81
C PHE A 61 -2.28 -7.66 5.28
N SER A 62 -2.42 -8.74 6.02
CA SER A 62 -2.60 -8.75 7.48
C SER A 62 -1.24 -8.92 8.17
N PHE A 63 -1.02 -8.27 9.31
CA PHE A 63 0.22 -8.38 10.08
C PHE A 63 -0.07 -8.62 11.57
N ASP A 64 0.53 -9.65 12.15
CA ASP A 64 0.34 -10.05 13.56
C ASP A 64 1.41 -9.48 14.52
N GLY A 65 2.28 -8.60 14.02
CA GLY A 65 3.45 -8.10 14.75
C GLY A 65 4.73 -8.89 14.49
N ARG A 66 4.66 -10.03 13.79
CA ARG A 66 5.80 -10.87 13.44
C ARG A 66 5.84 -11.28 11.97
N ARG A 67 4.68 -11.57 11.37
CA ARG A 67 4.57 -12.09 10.01
C ARG A 67 3.42 -11.46 9.24
N ALA A 68 3.64 -11.21 7.95
CA ALA A 68 2.56 -10.90 7.03
C ALA A 68 1.83 -12.18 6.61
N SER A 69 0.54 -12.07 6.36
CA SER A 69 -0.32 -13.13 5.86
C SER A 69 -1.44 -12.54 5.01
N ASP A 70 -2.13 -13.38 4.24
CA ASP A 70 -3.24 -12.97 3.37
C ASP A 70 -2.87 -11.80 2.44
N VAL A 71 -1.68 -11.90 1.85
CA VAL A 71 -1.19 -10.96 0.82
C VAL A 71 -2.03 -11.18 -0.43
N ARG A 72 -2.73 -10.13 -0.87
CA ARG A 72 -3.59 -10.21 -2.06
C ARG A 72 -3.76 -8.85 -2.72
N ILE A 73 -4.10 -8.90 -4.01
CA ILE A 73 -4.60 -7.73 -4.73
C ILE A 73 -5.95 -7.34 -4.11
N LEU A 74 -6.03 -6.10 -3.68
CA LEU A 74 -7.24 -5.47 -3.17
C LEU A 74 -8.13 -4.98 -4.30
N ARG A 75 -7.52 -4.30 -5.28
CA ARG A 75 -8.20 -3.75 -6.44
C ARG A 75 -7.21 -3.49 -7.57
N ASP A 76 -7.66 -3.73 -8.80
CA ASP A 76 -7.04 -3.17 -9.99
C ASP A 76 -7.77 -1.85 -10.32
N SER A 77 -7.05 -0.73 -10.32
CA SER A 77 -7.67 0.61 -10.39
C SER A 77 -7.31 1.41 -11.62
N ASP A 78 -6.29 1.00 -12.38
CA ASP A 78 -5.67 1.78 -13.47
C ASP A 78 -5.19 3.19 -13.03
N LEU A 79 -5.13 3.48 -11.73
CA LEU A 79 -4.71 4.78 -11.20
C LEU A 79 -3.22 4.80 -10.89
N GLU A 80 -2.56 5.87 -11.32
CA GLU A 80 -1.20 6.21 -10.93
C GLU A 80 -1.18 6.79 -9.51
N ILE A 81 -1.35 5.95 -8.49
CA ILE A 81 -1.42 6.37 -7.09
C ILE A 81 -0.04 6.88 -6.63
N SER A 82 0.00 8.15 -6.24
CA SER A 82 1.21 8.89 -5.90
C SER A 82 1.47 9.02 -4.40
N SER A 83 0.41 8.95 -3.58
CA SER A 83 0.50 8.99 -2.12
C SER A 83 -0.82 8.53 -1.50
N PHE A 84 -0.82 8.43 -0.18
CA PHE A 84 -1.98 8.13 0.65
C PHE A 84 -2.09 9.13 1.79
N GLY A 85 -3.28 9.22 2.38
CA GLY A 85 -3.54 10.00 3.59
C GLY A 85 -4.73 9.44 4.36
N GLU A 86 -4.81 9.75 5.65
CA GLU A 86 -5.95 9.42 6.48
C GLU A 86 -6.59 10.69 7.03
N ASP A 87 -7.91 10.68 7.20
CA ASP A 87 -8.60 11.75 7.94
C ASP A 87 -8.59 11.48 9.46
N ARG A 88 -9.23 12.36 10.24
CA ARG A 88 -9.26 12.28 11.71
C ARG A 88 -10.03 11.05 12.23
N GLU A 89 -10.90 10.46 11.42
CA GLU A 89 -11.65 9.26 11.76
C GLU A 89 -10.92 7.98 11.33
N GLY A 90 -9.74 8.11 10.70
CA GLY A 90 -8.92 7.00 10.21
C GLY A 90 -9.38 6.48 8.85
N GLU A 91 -10.25 7.21 8.14
CA GLU A 91 -10.66 6.84 6.78
C GLU A 91 -9.50 7.09 5.81
N LEU A 92 -9.32 6.16 4.88
CA LEU A 92 -8.17 6.15 3.98
C LEU A 92 -8.51 6.84 2.66
N TYR A 93 -7.55 7.60 2.18
CA TYR A 93 -7.57 8.30 0.90
C TYR A 93 -6.27 8.02 0.13
N ALA A 94 -6.34 8.10 -1.19
CA ALA A 94 -5.20 8.05 -2.10
C ALA A 94 -5.18 9.31 -2.97
N THR A 95 -3.99 9.84 -3.26
CA THR A 95 -3.80 10.86 -4.29
C THR A 95 -3.30 10.19 -5.56
N SER A 96 -3.72 10.68 -6.73
CA SER A 96 -3.24 10.19 -8.03
C SER A 96 -2.71 11.32 -8.90
N PHE A 97 -1.84 10.98 -9.86
CA PHE A 97 -1.32 11.94 -10.84
C PHE A 97 -2.37 12.47 -11.83
N ASP A 98 -3.56 11.88 -11.86
CA ASP A 98 -4.72 12.46 -12.54
C ASP A 98 -5.26 13.75 -11.87
N GLY A 99 -4.64 14.15 -10.75
CA GLY A 99 -4.93 15.38 -10.03
C GLY A 99 -6.05 15.26 -9.00
N LYS A 100 -6.53 14.04 -8.70
CA LYS A 100 -7.63 13.82 -7.77
C LYS A 100 -7.20 13.13 -6.49
N VAL A 101 -8.06 13.27 -5.48
CA VAL A 101 -8.04 12.49 -4.25
C VAL A 101 -9.17 11.47 -4.34
N TYR A 102 -8.88 10.22 -3.96
CA TYR A 102 -9.81 9.11 -3.98
C TYR A 102 -10.03 8.61 -2.56
N ARG A 103 -11.28 8.47 -2.13
CA ARG A 103 -11.66 7.86 -0.86
C ARG A 103 -11.89 6.36 -1.05
N PHE A 104 -11.38 5.57 -0.10
CA PHE A 104 -11.67 4.14 -0.02
C PHE A 104 -13.09 3.92 0.49
N LEU A 105 -13.86 3.08 -0.20
CA LEU A 105 -15.22 2.75 0.17
C LEU A 105 -15.45 1.25 0.08
N GLU A 106 -16.13 0.68 1.06
CA GLU A 106 -16.58 -0.70 0.99
C GLU A 106 -18.00 -0.75 0.43
N ARG A 107 -18.16 -1.44 -0.70
CA ARG A 107 -19.44 -1.58 -1.39
C ARG A 107 -19.81 -3.03 -1.51
N ARG A 108 -21.09 -3.32 -1.35
CA ARG A 108 -21.64 -4.66 -1.61
C ARG A 108 -22.18 -4.70 -3.04
N GLN A 109 -21.56 -5.49 -3.91
CA GLN A 109 -22.01 -5.71 -5.29
C GLN A 109 -22.31 -7.19 -5.52
N PHE A 110 -23.49 -7.50 -6.06
CA PHE A 110 -23.88 -8.86 -6.49
C PHE A 110 -23.46 -10.01 -5.56
N LYS A 111 -23.68 -9.83 -4.25
CA LYS A 111 -23.29 -10.72 -3.11
C LYS A 111 -21.82 -10.70 -2.68
N ALA A 112 -20.91 -10.06 -3.41
CA ALA A 112 -19.53 -9.84 -3.01
C ALA A 112 -19.37 -8.48 -2.29
N LEU A 113 -18.36 -8.42 -1.42
CA LEU A 113 -17.91 -7.19 -0.76
C LEU A 113 -16.64 -6.74 -1.49
N GLU A 114 -16.64 -5.52 -2.00
CA GLU A 114 -15.53 -4.97 -2.76
C GLU A 114 -15.10 -3.63 -2.18
N ILE A 115 -13.81 -3.36 -2.26
CA ILE A 115 -13.27 -2.04 -2.00
C ILE A 115 -13.25 -1.27 -3.31
N ASP A 116 -13.71 -0.04 -3.26
CA ASP A 116 -13.80 0.88 -4.39
C ASP A 116 -13.06 2.18 -4.08
N LEU A 117 -12.66 2.89 -5.13
CA LEU A 117 -12.02 4.19 -5.05
C LEU A 117 -12.93 5.23 -5.69
N ALA A 118 -13.53 6.09 -4.88
CA ALA A 118 -14.39 7.16 -5.38
C ALA A 118 -13.65 8.49 -5.31
N PRO A 119 -13.64 9.32 -6.37
CA PRO A 119 -13.13 10.68 -6.30
C PRO A 119 -13.81 11.44 -5.16
N ASP A 120 -13.00 12.04 -4.28
CA ASP A 120 -13.50 12.91 -3.23
C ASP A 120 -13.82 14.29 -3.82
N VAL A 121 -15.08 14.67 -3.74
CA VAL A 121 -15.59 15.97 -4.20
C VAL A 121 -15.63 17.01 -3.07
N GLY A 122 -15.10 16.65 -1.89
CA GLY A 122 -15.37 17.31 -0.60
C GLY A 122 -14.28 18.21 -0.02
N ILE A 123 -13.20 18.54 -0.73
CA ILE A 123 -12.20 19.49 -0.20
C ILE A 123 -12.76 20.93 -0.30
N ARG A 124 -13.42 21.39 0.75
CA ARG A 124 -13.71 22.81 1.01
C ARG A 124 -12.81 23.34 2.11
#